data_AF-I1DWZ0-F1
#
_entry.id   AF-I1DWZ0-F1
#
_cell.length_a   1.000
_cell.length_b   1.000
_cell.length_c   1.000
_cell.angle_alpha   90.00
_cell.angle_beta   90.00
_cell.angle_gamma   90.00
#
_symmetry.space_group_name_H-M   'P 1'
#
loop_
_entity.id
_entity.type
_entity.pdbx_description
1 polymer ?
#
loop_
_entity_poly.entity_id
_entity_poly.type
_entity_poly.pdbx_seq_one_letter_code
_entity_poly.pdbx_strand_id
1 'polypeptide(L)'
;MDMKITYSSVREPCWANLEKTAIDCLVYFEHLKSEVPFTASATDIEPHGREIFGRCIQGEFGEIGPSIANKKPSENFGDPKLPSGWHEINQFLDEANRENASGTERGLVLVWAAMLDEMLCRLLERFLVQDAVTEKVLRGGSSGPLTSFSSRTKVAFSLGLIAKDEMQAIDKVRAIRNDFAHKVGVSLEEQSFRSKCEDIYSKTVGDSYIFEARHFYSAGCARLLIVLSNRIAEIEGERRQERVETKPLQQR
;
A
#
# COMPACT_ATOMS: atom_id res chain seq x y z
N MET A 1 -28.20 -5.51 13.50
CA MET A 1 -28.04 -6.88 14.05
C MET A 1 -26.55 -7.08 14.16
N ASP A 2 -26.00 -7.06 15.37
CA ASP A 2 -24.56 -7.29 15.55
C ASP A 2 -24.23 -8.72 15.16
N MET A 3 -23.39 -8.87 14.15
CA MET A 3 -22.92 -10.16 13.70
C MET A 3 -21.96 -10.69 14.77
N LYS A 4 -22.35 -11.78 15.45
CA LYS A 4 -21.48 -12.42 16.45
C LYS A 4 -20.28 -13.06 15.74
N ILE A 5 -19.13 -12.40 15.80
CA ILE A 5 -17.87 -12.92 15.30
C ILE A 5 -17.41 -14.08 16.19
N THR A 6 -17.17 -15.25 15.57
CA THR A 6 -16.62 -16.45 16.21
C THR A 6 -15.16 -16.66 15.81
N TYR A 7 -14.39 -17.31 16.70
CA TYR A 7 -12.98 -17.65 16.49
C TYR A 7 -12.72 -19.06 17.02
N SER A 8 -11.76 -19.76 16.41
CA SER A 8 -11.45 -21.16 16.72
C SER A 8 -10.02 -21.40 17.23
N SER A 9 -9.13 -20.42 17.09
CA SER A 9 -7.73 -20.49 17.52
C SER A 9 -7.26 -19.14 18.03
N VAL A 10 -6.47 -19.15 19.11
CA VAL A 10 -5.68 -18.01 19.60
C VAL A 10 -4.29 -18.56 19.94
N ARG A 11 -3.23 -17.98 19.36
CA ARG A 11 -1.85 -18.44 19.55
C ARG A 11 -0.90 -17.27 19.82
N GLU A 12 0.24 -17.61 20.43
CA GLU A 12 1.36 -16.70 20.67
C GLU A 12 0.97 -15.40 21.41
N PRO A 13 0.22 -15.48 22.54
CA PRO A 13 -0.14 -14.28 23.28
C PRO A 13 1.10 -13.59 23.85
N CYS A 14 1.23 -12.28 23.63
CA CYS A 14 2.28 -11.46 24.21
C CYS A 14 1.73 -10.09 24.65
N TRP A 15 2.33 -9.48 25.66
CA TRP A 15 1.87 -8.17 26.12
C TRP A 15 2.11 -7.09 25.04
N ALA A 16 1.06 -6.40 24.62
CA ALA A 16 1.19 -5.35 23.61
C ALA A 16 1.92 -4.10 24.16
N ASN A 17 1.90 -3.91 25.48
CA ASN A 17 2.51 -2.78 26.16
C ASN A 17 3.05 -3.15 27.55
N LEU A 18 3.84 -2.27 28.16
CA LEU A 18 4.45 -2.49 29.47
C LEU A 18 3.42 -2.41 30.61
N GLU A 19 2.35 -1.64 30.41
CA GLU A 19 1.24 -1.48 31.34
C GLU A 19 0.35 -2.73 31.43
N LYS A 20 0.55 -3.70 30.54
CA LYS A 20 -0.20 -4.96 30.47
C LYS A 20 -1.72 -4.76 30.33
N THR A 21 -2.11 -3.76 29.54
CA THR A 21 -3.52 -3.42 29.30
C THR A 21 -4.06 -4.01 28.01
N ALA A 22 -3.19 -4.52 27.14
CA ALA A 22 -3.54 -5.16 25.88
C ALA A 22 -2.61 -6.36 25.57
N ILE A 23 -3.13 -7.33 24.82
CA ILE A 23 -2.44 -8.56 24.44
C ILE A 23 -2.49 -8.69 22.93
N ASP A 24 -1.32 -8.81 22.31
CA ASP A 24 -1.18 -9.17 20.90
C ASP A 24 -1.15 -10.69 20.77
N CYS A 25 -1.91 -11.22 19.81
CA CYS A 25 -1.99 -12.64 19.52
C CYS A 25 -2.34 -12.88 18.05
N LEU A 26 -2.15 -14.12 17.58
CA LEU A 26 -2.67 -14.58 16.30
C LEU A 26 -4.02 -15.26 16.54
N VAL A 27 -5.06 -14.80 15.86
CA VAL A 27 -6.43 -15.29 16.03
C VAL A 27 -6.97 -15.80 14.71
N TYR A 28 -7.53 -17.01 14.69
CA TYR A 28 -8.31 -17.50 13.57
C TYR A 28 -9.79 -17.19 13.81
N PHE A 29 -10.31 -16.17 13.15
CA PHE A 29 -11.74 -15.90 13.14
C PHE A 29 -12.42 -16.76 12.07
N GLU A 30 -13.55 -17.40 12.39
CA GLU A 30 -14.19 -18.38 11.50
C GLU A 30 -14.69 -17.78 10.17
N HIS A 31 -14.91 -16.47 10.14
CA HIS A 31 -15.29 -15.74 8.92
C HIS A 31 -14.09 -15.35 8.04
N LEU A 32 -12.87 -15.52 8.54
CA LEU A 32 -11.62 -15.27 7.82
C LEU A 32 -11.04 -16.59 7.31
N LYS A 33 -10.17 -16.49 6.30
CA LYS A 33 -9.53 -17.64 5.65
C LYS A 33 -8.18 -18.02 6.27
N SER A 34 -7.66 -17.19 7.16
CA SER A 34 -6.34 -17.31 7.77
C SER A 34 -6.32 -16.71 9.18
N GLU A 35 -5.31 -17.08 9.96
CA GLU A 35 -5.00 -16.41 11.23
C GLU A 35 -4.53 -14.98 10.97
N VAL A 36 -5.00 -14.04 11.78
CA VAL A 36 -4.64 -12.63 11.70
C VAL A 36 -4.06 -12.14 13.03
N PRO A 37 -3.11 -11.19 13.00
CA PRO A 37 -2.74 -10.45 14.20
C PRO A 37 -3.94 -9.70 14.76
N PHE A 38 -4.13 -9.80 16.08
CA PHE A 38 -5.22 -9.15 16.79
C PHE A 38 -4.73 -8.63 18.14
N THR A 39 -5.12 -7.41 18.48
CA THR A 39 -4.81 -6.79 19.77
C THR A 39 -6.07 -6.79 20.62
N ALA A 40 -6.11 -7.68 21.61
CA ALA A 40 -7.21 -7.81 22.55
C ALA A 40 -6.99 -6.89 23.77
N SER A 41 -8.06 -6.30 24.32
CA SER A 41 -7.98 -5.54 25.57
C SER A 41 -9.22 -5.70 26.45
N ALA A 42 -9.09 -5.44 27.74
CA ALA A 42 -10.22 -5.47 28.67
C ALA A 42 -11.33 -4.45 28.32
N THR A 43 -10.95 -3.37 27.62
CA THR A 43 -11.83 -2.27 27.20
C THR A 43 -12.06 -2.24 25.69
N ASP A 44 -11.87 -3.37 25.01
CA ASP A 44 -12.09 -3.45 23.57
C ASP A 44 -13.53 -3.03 23.23
N ILE A 45 -13.70 -2.33 22.10
CA ILE A 45 -15.04 -1.95 21.63
C ILE A 45 -15.82 -3.20 21.21
N GLU A 46 -15.12 -4.18 20.64
CA GLU A 46 -15.71 -5.42 20.17
C GLU A 46 -15.85 -6.46 21.29
N PRO A 47 -17.00 -7.15 21.41
CA PRO A 47 -17.20 -8.17 22.44
C PRO A 47 -16.18 -9.30 22.41
N HIS A 48 -15.79 -9.76 21.21
CA HIS A 48 -14.83 -10.85 21.05
C HIS A 48 -13.42 -10.42 21.48
N GLY A 49 -13.05 -9.14 21.35
CA GLY A 49 -11.77 -8.64 21.83
C GLY A 49 -11.66 -8.69 23.36
N ARG A 50 -12.72 -8.31 24.07
CA ARG A 50 -12.79 -8.44 25.53
C ARG A 50 -12.74 -9.89 25.99
N GLU A 51 -13.44 -10.77 25.27
CA GLU A 51 -13.46 -12.21 25.54
C GLU A 51 -12.07 -12.84 25.38
N ILE A 52 -11.41 -12.62 24.24
CA ILE A 52 -10.06 -13.13 23.96
C ILE A 52 -9.08 -12.65 25.03
N PHE A 53 -9.13 -11.36 25.40
CA PHE A 53 -8.28 -10.81 26.47
C PHE A 53 -8.49 -11.57 27.78
N GLY A 54 -9.74 -11.75 28.22
CA GLY A 54 -10.05 -12.46 29.46
C GLY A 54 -9.54 -13.91 29.48
N ARG A 55 -9.70 -14.63 28.37
CA ARG A 55 -9.23 -16.01 28.22
C ARG A 55 -7.71 -16.12 28.18
N CYS A 56 -7.01 -15.16 27.56
CA CYS A 56 -5.56 -15.06 27.64
C CYS A 56 -5.07 -14.84 29.08
N ILE A 57 -5.72 -13.95 29.85
CA ILE A 57 -5.38 -13.70 31.27
C ILE A 57 -5.56 -14.97 32.12
N GLN A 58 -6.55 -15.80 31.79
CA GLN A 58 -6.80 -17.08 32.43
C GLN A 58 -5.81 -18.19 32.00
N GLY A 59 -4.92 -17.91 31.05
CA GLY A 59 -3.92 -18.85 30.56
C GLY A 59 -4.49 -19.92 29.61
N GLU A 60 -5.70 -19.76 29.09
CA GLU A 60 -6.34 -20.75 28.21
C GLU A 60 -5.57 -20.98 26.90
N PHE A 61 -4.77 -20.00 26.49
CA PHE A 61 -3.99 -20.03 25.24
C PHE A 61 -2.47 -20.09 25.49
N GLY A 62 -2.07 -20.53 26.68
CA GLY A 62 -0.67 -20.56 27.11
C GLY A 62 -0.25 -19.31 27.87
N GLU A 63 1.02 -19.27 28.27
CA GLU A 63 1.60 -18.13 29.00
C GLU A 63 1.71 -16.90 28.09
N ILE A 64 1.31 -15.75 28.62
CA ILE A 64 1.47 -14.47 27.91
C ILE A 64 2.95 -14.09 27.93
N GLY A 65 3.58 -14.11 26.76
CA GLY A 65 4.98 -13.72 26.56
C GLY A 65 5.26 -12.26 26.94
N PRO A 66 6.54 -11.91 27.19
CA PRO A 66 6.94 -10.54 27.51
C PRO A 66 6.55 -9.60 26.37
N SER A 67 6.39 -8.31 26.69
CA SER A 67 6.11 -7.32 25.65
C SER A 67 7.27 -7.29 24.67
N ILE A 68 6.99 -7.65 23.42
CA ILE A 68 7.95 -7.54 22.34
C ILE A 68 8.02 -6.05 22.02
N ALA A 69 8.82 -5.31 22.79
CA ALA A 69 9.01 -3.87 22.71
C ALA A 69 9.57 -3.35 21.36
N ASN A 70 9.58 -4.21 20.33
CA ASN A 70 10.00 -3.91 18.97
C ASN A 70 8.85 -3.94 17.96
N LYS A 71 7.58 -3.90 18.39
CA LYS A 71 6.64 -3.13 17.58
C LYS A 71 7.02 -1.68 17.82
N LYS A 72 7.83 -1.10 16.92
CA LYS A 72 7.74 0.35 16.73
C LYS A 72 6.23 0.62 16.70
N PRO A 73 5.67 1.52 17.52
CA PRO A 73 4.28 1.94 17.31
C PRO A 73 4.20 2.20 15.83
N SER A 74 3.32 1.48 15.11
CA SER A 74 3.14 1.63 13.66
C SER A 74 3.32 3.11 13.41
N GLU A 75 4.47 3.52 12.84
CA GLU A 75 4.87 4.93 12.90
C GLU A 75 3.64 5.66 12.42
N ASN A 76 3.00 6.49 13.26
CA ASN A 76 1.75 7.17 12.87
C ASN A 76 2.07 7.75 11.50
N PHE A 77 1.58 7.14 10.42
CA PHE A 77 2.19 7.29 9.09
C PHE A 77 1.86 8.67 8.49
N GLY A 78 1.42 9.59 9.35
CA GLY A 78 0.50 10.68 9.06
C GLY A 78 -0.81 10.11 8.50
N ASP A 79 -1.87 10.90 8.58
CA ASP A 79 -2.85 10.78 7.51
C ASP A 79 -2.11 11.06 6.19
N PRO A 80 -2.33 10.26 5.14
CA PRO A 80 -1.75 10.54 3.84
C PRO A 80 -2.05 11.99 3.46
N LYS A 81 -1.03 12.78 3.12
CA LYS A 81 -1.28 14.11 2.54
C LYS A 81 -1.78 13.90 1.13
N LEU A 82 -3.11 13.80 1.00
CA LEU A 82 -3.75 13.66 -0.31
C LEU A 82 -3.40 14.90 -1.16
N PRO A 83 -2.89 14.73 -2.39
CA PRO A 83 -2.55 15.85 -3.26
C PRO A 83 -3.76 16.78 -3.47
N SER A 84 -3.55 18.09 -3.31
CA SER A 84 -4.61 19.06 -3.57
C SER A 84 -5.07 19.01 -5.04
N GLY A 85 -6.38 19.11 -5.26
CA GLY A 85 -6.99 19.09 -6.59
C GLY A 85 -7.17 17.70 -7.22
N TRP A 86 -6.92 16.61 -6.49
CA TRP A 86 -7.28 15.27 -6.95
C TRP A 86 -8.70 14.87 -6.48
N HIS A 87 -9.69 15.22 -7.28
CA HIS A 87 -11.10 15.00 -6.95
C HIS A 87 -11.49 13.52 -6.89
N GLU A 88 -10.81 12.63 -7.62
CA GLU A 88 -11.14 11.20 -7.62
C GLU A 88 -10.42 10.37 -6.55
N ILE A 89 -9.46 10.94 -5.79
CA ILE A 89 -8.64 10.12 -4.86
C ILE A 89 -9.49 9.37 -3.84
N ASN A 90 -10.54 10.00 -3.31
CA ASN A 90 -11.45 9.36 -2.35
C ASN A 90 -12.19 8.19 -2.98
N GLN A 91 -12.67 8.35 -4.22
CA GLN A 91 -13.33 7.26 -4.95
C GLN A 91 -12.36 6.09 -5.19
N PHE A 92 -11.11 6.40 -5.52
CA PHE A 92 -10.06 5.40 -5.68
C PHE A 92 -9.76 4.65 -4.38
N LEU A 93 -9.66 5.37 -3.26
CA LEU A 93 -9.44 4.77 -1.94
C LEU A 93 -10.62 3.90 -1.52
N ASP A 94 -11.85 4.35 -1.77
CA ASP A 94 -13.06 3.56 -1.50
C ASP A 94 -13.09 2.26 -2.30
N GLU A 95 -12.70 2.32 -3.58
CA GLU A 95 -12.60 1.13 -4.43
C GLU A 95 -11.49 0.18 -3.96
N ALA A 96 -10.31 0.70 -3.64
CA ALA A 96 -9.21 -0.09 -3.10
C ALA A 96 -9.58 -0.76 -1.77
N ASN A 97 -10.29 -0.04 -0.89
CA ASN A 97 -10.79 -0.58 0.37
C ASN A 97 -11.82 -1.69 0.15
N ARG A 98 -12.73 -1.51 -0.82
CA ARG A 98 -13.69 -2.55 -1.19
C ARG A 98 -13.01 -3.81 -1.73
N GLU A 99 -12.02 -3.63 -2.61
CA GLU A 99 -11.24 -4.74 -3.16
C GLU A 99 -10.39 -5.45 -2.09
N ASN A 100 -9.82 -4.71 -1.14
CA ASN A 100 -9.13 -5.27 0.01
C ASN A 100 -10.08 -6.13 0.86
N ALA A 101 -11.26 -5.62 1.20
CA ALA A 101 -12.19 -6.26 2.12
C ALA A 101 -12.90 -7.49 1.54
N SER A 102 -13.41 -7.38 0.32
CA SER A 102 -14.28 -8.41 -0.27
C SER A 102 -14.03 -8.66 -1.75
N GLY A 103 -13.00 -8.03 -2.33
CA GLY A 103 -12.65 -8.15 -3.74
C GLY A 103 -12.01 -9.47 -4.13
N THR A 104 -11.89 -9.67 -5.44
CA THR A 104 -11.09 -10.76 -6.01
C THR A 104 -9.61 -10.36 -6.03
N GLU A 105 -8.69 -11.32 -6.02
CA GLU A 105 -7.26 -11.00 -6.16
C GLU A 105 -6.96 -10.24 -7.46
N ARG A 106 -7.71 -10.52 -8.53
CA ARG A 106 -7.61 -9.78 -9.80
C ARG A 106 -8.08 -8.33 -9.67
N GLY A 107 -9.22 -8.09 -9.04
CA GLY A 107 -9.73 -6.75 -8.80
C GLY A 107 -8.76 -5.92 -7.95
N LEU A 108 -8.33 -6.49 -6.82
CA LEU A 108 -7.29 -5.95 -5.96
C LEU A 108 -6.02 -5.53 -6.73
N VAL A 109 -5.45 -6.45 -7.50
CA VAL A 109 -4.21 -6.22 -8.24
C VAL A 109 -4.38 -5.11 -9.28
N LEU A 110 -5.49 -5.10 -10.03
CA LEU A 110 -5.73 -4.13 -11.09
C LEU A 110 -5.98 -2.72 -10.53
N VAL A 111 -6.77 -2.60 -9.46
CA VAL A 111 -7.10 -1.30 -8.84
C VAL A 111 -5.84 -0.65 -8.27
N TRP A 112 -5.06 -1.36 -7.47
CA TRP A 112 -3.83 -0.82 -6.89
C TRP A 112 -2.80 -0.43 -7.96
N ALA A 113 -2.62 -1.26 -8.99
CA ALA A 113 -1.69 -0.95 -10.06
C ALA A 113 -2.12 0.28 -10.89
N ALA A 114 -3.42 0.43 -11.17
CA ALA A 114 -3.94 1.62 -11.85
C ALA A 114 -3.71 2.90 -11.01
N MET A 115 -3.87 2.80 -9.70
CA MET A 115 -3.64 3.92 -8.79
C MET A 115 -2.18 4.38 -8.76
N LEU A 116 -1.23 3.44 -8.66
CA LEU A 116 0.21 3.77 -8.70
C LEU A 116 0.64 4.33 -10.06
N ASP A 117 0.08 3.84 -11.16
CA ASP A 117 0.34 4.37 -12.49
C ASP A 117 -0.15 5.82 -12.64
N GLU A 118 -1.37 6.12 -12.16
CA GLU A 118 -1.88 7.49 -12.13
C GLU A 118 -1.06 8.41 -11.21
N MET A 119 -0.52 7.87 -10.11
CA MET A 119 0.37 8.63 -9.23
C MET A 119 1.68 9.03 -9.89
N LEU A 120 2.30 8.11 -10.64
CA LEU A 120 3.48 8.46 -11.43
C LEU A 120 3.14 9.48 -12.52
N CYS A 121 1.97 9.37 -13.15
CA CYS A 121 1.51 10.35 -14.14
C CYS A 121 1.47 11.76 -13.53
N ARG A 122 0.81 11.90 -12.38
CA ARG A 122 0.66 13.18 -11.67
C ARG A 122 1.99 13.71 -11.14
N LEU A 123 2.87 12.84 -10.65
CA LEU A 123 4.22 13.22 -10.23
C LEU A 123 5.01 13.83 -11.40
N LEU A 124 4.96 13.20 -12.58
CA LEU A 124 5.59 13.73 -13.78
C LEU A 124 4.92 15.02 -14.26
N GLU A 125 3.59 15.11 -14.20
CA GLU A 125 2.81 16.30 -14.59
C GLU A 125 3.17 17.54 -13.76
N ARG A 126 3.40 17.33 -12.46
CA ARG A 126 3.80 18.39 -11.52
C ARG A 126 5.26 18.79 -11.66
N PHE A 127 6.13 17.86 -12.04
CA PHE A 127 7.55 18.16 -12.24
C PHE A 127 7.84 18.82 -13.59
N LEU A 128 7.21 18.35 -14.67
CA LEU A 128 7.49 18.82 -16.03
C LEU A 128 6.90 20.21 -16.31
N VAL A 129 7.38 20.83 -17.39
CA VAL A 129 6.93 22.15 -17.86
C VAL A 129 5.41 22.14 -18.06
N GLN A 130 4.74 23.17 -17.53
CA GLN A 130 3.29 23.34 -17.71
C GLN A 130 2.98 23.77 -19.14
N ASP A 131 2.66 22.82 -20.01
CA ASP A 131 2.29 23.10 -21.39
C ASP A 131 1.40 21.97 -21.97
N ALA A 132 0.60 22.29 -22.99
CA ALA A 132 -0.25 21.33 -23.68
C ALA A 132 0.57 20.17 -24.33
N VAL A 133 1.83 20.40 -24.69
CA VAL A 133 2.75 19.35 -25.15
C VAL A 133 3.01 18.35 -24.04
N THR A 134 3.28 18.80 -22.81
CA THR A 134 3.47 17.91 -21.64
C THR A 134 2.21 17.10 -21.36
N GLU A 135 1.04 17.73 -21.41
CA GLU A 135 -0.24 17.03 -21.24
C GLU A 135 -0.41 15.92 -22.27
N LYS A 136 -0.15 16.19 -23.56
CA LYS A 136 -0.20 15.16 -24.62
C LYS A 136 0.85 14.07 -24.45
N VAL A 137 2.05 14.39 -23.94
CA VAL A 137 3.08 13.37 -23.68
C VAL A 137 2.63 12.37 -22.60
N LEU A 138 1.94 12.86 -21.57
CA LEU A 138 1.50 12.06 -20.41
C LEU A 138 0.14 11.38 -20.64
N ARG A 139 -0.77 12.01 -21.39
CA ARG A 139 -2.19 11.63 -21.50
C ARG A 139 -2.70 11.52 -22.95
N GLY A 140 -1.86 11.68 -23.96
CA GLY A 140 -2.23 11.68 -25.40
C GLY A 140 -2.59 10.34 -26.02
N GLY A 141 -3.14 9.39 -25.25
CA GLY A 141 -3.59 8.09 -25.73
C GLY A 141 -2.59 6.94 -25.56
N SER A 142 -3.02 5.71 -25.90
CA SER A 142 -2.29 4.47 -25.59
C SER A 142 -0.92 4.32 -26.27
N SER A 143 -0.62 5.12 -27.29
CA SER A 143 0.67 5.14 -28.00
C SER A 143 1.55 6.36 -27.67
N GLY A 144 1.15 7.18 -26.70
CA GLY A 144 1.94 8.33 -26.26
C GLY A 144 3.25 7.95 -25.54
N PRO A 145 4.25 8.85 -25.48
CA PRO A 145 5.58 8.52 -24.97
C PRO A 145 5.60 8.10 -23.49
N LEU A 146 4.82 8.77 -22.64
CA LEU A 146 4.76 8.54 -21.19
C LEU A 146 3.37 8.09 -20.74
N THR A 147 2.68 7.28 -21.54
CA THR A 147 1.33 6.80 -21.22
C THR A 147 1.31 5.37 -20.68
N SER A 148 2.44 4.66 -20.70
CA SER A 148 2.56 3.32 -20.13
C SER A 148 3.10 3.37 -18.70
N PHE A 149 2.59 2.47 -17.85
CA PHE A 149 3.08 2.30 -16.48
C PHE A 149 4.60 2.08 -16.41
N SER A 150 5.15 1.29 -17.36
CA SER A 150 6.60 1.04 -17.42
C SER A 150 7.40 2.29 -17.77
N SER A 151 6.97 3.07 -18.77
CA SER A 151 7.68 4.29 -19.19
C SER A 151 7.64 5.36 -18.11
N ARG A 152 6.49 5.57 -17.46
CA ARG A 152 6.36 6.50 -16.33
C ARG A 152 7.28 6.13 -15.16
N THR A 153 7.32 4.84 -14.78
CA THR A 153 8.19 4.35 -13.70
C THR A 153 9.66 4.62 -14.02
N LYS A 154 10.11 4.30 -15.24
CA LYS A 154 11.51 4.50 -15.66
C LYS A 154 11.89 5.97 -15.72
N VAL A 155 11.02 6.83 -16.24
CA VAL A 155 11.30 8.26 -16.35
C VAL A 155 11.26 8.94 -15.00
N ALA A 156 10.32 8.60 -14.12
CA ALA A 156 10.30 9.13 -12.75
C ALA A 156 11.62 8.83 -12.01
N PHE A 157 12.12 7.60 -12.12
CA PHE A 157 13.43 7.24 -11.55
C PHE A 157 14.58 8.00 -12.24
N SER A 158 14.56 8.09 -13.57
CA SER A 158 15.64 8.74 -14.33
C SER A 158 15.73 10.25 -14.07
N LEU A 159 14.62 10.88 -13.68
CA LEU A 159 14.56 12.28 -13.26
C LEU A 159 14.89 12.47 -11.76
N GLY A 160 15.13 11.39 -11.02
CA GLY A 160 15.41 11.43 -9.58
C GLY A 160 14.18 11.67 -8.70
N LEU A 161 12.97 11.50 -9.23
CA LEU A 161 11.72 11.74 -8.50
C LEU A 161 11.31 10.59 -7.58
N ILE A 162 11.81 9.39 -7.89
CA ILE A 162 11.64 8.19 -7.07
C ILE A 162 12.99 7.49 -6.87
N ALA A 163 13.15 6.85 -5.71
CA ALA A 163 14.33 6.09 -5.36
C ALA A 163 14.39 4.73 -6.09
N LYS A 164 15.56 4.08 -6.03
CA LYS A 164 15.81 2.84 -6.78
C LYS A 164 14.95 1.68 -6.27
N ASP A 165 14.79 1.58 -4.96
CA ASP A 165 13.96 0.60 -4.27
C ASP A 165 12.45 0.83 -4.54
N GLU A 166 12.00 2.09 -4.50
CA GLU A 166 10.64 2.48 -4.90
C GLU A 166 10.35 2.04 -6.35
N MET A 167 11.24 2.36 -7.29
CA MET A 167 11.13 1.94 -8.69
C MET A 167 11.07 0.41 -8.82
N GLN A 168 11.90 -0.32 -8.08
CA GLN A 168 11.91 -1.79 -8.10
C GLN A 168 10.66 -2.42 -7.46
N ALA A 169 10.05 -1.78 -6.48
CA ALA A 169 8.79 -2.24 -5.89
C ALA A 169 7.62 -2.00 -6.84
N ILE A 170 7.54 -0.79 -7.44
CA ILE A 170 6.54 -0.44 -8.44
C ILE A 170 6.63 -1.35 -9.67
N ASP A 171 7.83 -1.68 -10.15
CA ASP A 171 7.98 -2.57 -11.31
C ASP A 171 7.51 -4.00 -11.01
N LYS A 172 7.63 -4.47 -9.75
CA LYS A 172 7.05 -5.75 -9.32
C LYS A 172 5.53 -5.69 -9.30
N VAL A 173 4.93 -4.61 -8.81
CA VAL A 173 3.48 -4.38 -8.90
C VAL A 173 3.02 -4.45 -10.35
N ARG A 174 3.70 -3.76 -11.26
CA ARG A 174 3.42 -3.82 -12.71
C ARG A 174 3.52 -5.24 -13.27
N ALA A 175 4.55 -6.00 -12.88
CA ALA A 175 4.75 -7.37 -13.34
C ALA A 175 3.61 -8.29 -12.88
N ILE A 176 3.25 -8.25 -11.59
CA ILE A 176 2.12 -8.98 -11.03
C ILE A 176 0.83 -8.60 -11.77
N ARG A 177 0.56 -7.30 -11.96
CA ARG A 177 -0.62 -6.85 -12.71
C ARG A 177 -0.69 -7.41 -14.12
N ASN A 178 0.42 -7.44 -14.84
CA ASN A 178 0.44 -7.96 -16.21
C ASN A 178 0.06 -9.44 -16.24
N ASP A 179 0.54 -10.23 -15.28
CA ASP A 179 0.15 -11.63 -15.16
C ASP A 179 -1.35 -11.77 -14.84
N PHE A 180 -1.88 -11.00 -13.88
CA PHE A 180 -3.30 -11.04 -13.50
C PHE A 180 -4.27 -10.54 -14.59
N ALA A 181 -3.80 -9.63 -15.46
CA ALA A 181 -4.58 -9.12 -16.58
C ALA A 181 -4.64 -10.09 -17.77
N HIS A 182 -3.61 -10.93 -17.97
CA HIS A 182 -3.46 -11.73 -19.19
C HIS A 182 -3.54 -13.25 -18.96
N LYS A 183 -3.37 -13.73 -17.73
CA LYS A 183 -3.44 -15.16 -17.39
C LYS A 183 -4.73 -15.49 -16.65
N VAL A 184 -5.24 -16.69 -16.93
CA VAL A 184 -6.42 -17.26 -16.27
C VAL A 184 -5.97 -18.18 -15.14
N GLY A 185 -6.73 -18.24 -14.04
CA GLY A 185 -6.48 -19.16 -12.94
C GLY A 185 -5.26 -18.84 -12.06
N VAL A 186 -4.71 -17.62 -12.15
CA VAL A 186 -3.60 -17.19 -11.29
C VAL A 186 -4.06 -16.84 -9.88
N SER A 187 -3.19 -17.09 -8.89
CA SER A 187 -3.40 -16.70 -7.49
C SER A 187 -2.17 -16.06 -6.87
N LEU A 188 -2.35 -15.07 -5.98
CA LEU A 188 -1.22 -14.42 -5.29
C LEU A 188 -0.48 -15.38 -4.36
N GLU A 189 -1.12 -16.46 -3.94
CA GLU A 189 -0.51 -17.50 -3.10
C GLU A 189 0.44 -18.44 -3.85
N GLU A 190 0.47 -18.41 -5.18
CA GLU A 190 1.52 -19.14 -5.90
C GLU A 190 2.88 -18.54 -5.55
N GLN A 191 3.86 -19.42 -5.26
CA GLN A 191 5.18 -19.02 -4.74
C GLN A 191 5.86 -17.90 -5.56
N SER A 192 5.66 -17.89 -6.88
CA SER A 192 6.24 -16.90 -7.79
C SER A 192 5.64 -15.49 -7.65
N PHE A 193 4.41 -15.37 -7.15
CA PHE A 193 3.74 -14.11 -6.84
C PHE A 193 3.90 -13.76 -5.37
N ARG A 194 3.74 -14.73 -4.47
CA ARG A 194 3.89 -14.53 -3.03
C ARG A 194 5.25 -13.92 -2.67
N SER A 195 6.33 -14.49 -3.19
CA SER A 195 7.69 -13.95 -2.98
C SER A 195 7.86 -12.51 -3.46
N LYS A 196 7.18 -12.10 -4.53
CA LYS A 196 7.18 -10.70 -4.99
C LYS A 196 6.38 -9.81 -4.04
N CYS A 197 5.25 -10.28 -3.53
CA CYS A 197 4.43 -9.53 -2.57
C CYS A 197 5.20 -9.31 -1.26
N GLU A 198 5.87 -10.34 -0.76
CA GLU A 198 6.75 -10.27 0.41
C GLU A 198 7.94 -9.31 0.19
N ASP A 199 8.57 -9.31 -0.98
CA ASP A 199 9.63 -8.35 -1.32
C ASP A 199 9.11 -6.91 -1.38
N ILE A 200 7.92 -6.68 -1.94
CA ILE A 200 7.28 -5.36 -1.93
C ILE A 200 7.01 -4.93 -0.48
N TYR A 201 6.41 -5.79 0.32
CA TYR A 201 6.03 -5.51 1.71
C TYR A 201 7.25 -5.22 2.60
N SER A 202 8.29 -6.05 2.52
CA SER A 202 9.51 -5.87 3.31
C SER A 202 10.24 -4.57 3.00
N LYS A 203 10.23 -4.11 1.74
CA LYS A 203 10.84 -2.83 1.32
C LYS A 203 10.05 -1.60 1.73
N THR A 204 8.78 -1.76 2.05
CA THR A 204 7.85 -0.64 2.23
C THR A 204 7.39 -0.51 3.67
N VAL A 205 6.90 -1.61 4.25
CA VAL A 205 6.35 -1.68 5.62
C VAL A 205 7.37 -2.28 6.59
N GLY A 206 7.87 -3.49 6.30
CA GLY A 206 9.04 -4.06 7.00
C GLY A 206 8.85 -4.43 8.48
N ASP A 207 7.62 -4.56 8.97
CA ASP A 207 7.31 -4.89 10.37
C ASP A 207 7.32 -6.41 10.68
N SER A 208 7.67 -7.24 9.68
CA SER A 208 7.91 -8.69 9.77
C SER A 208 6.69 -9.55 10.10
N TYR A 209 5.46 -9.04 9.99
CA TYR A 209 4.27 -9.88 10.14
C TYR A 209 4.10 -10.87 8.99
N ILE A 210 3.39 -11.96 9.27
CA ILE A 210 3.00 -12.97 8.30
C ILE A 210 1.52 -12.77 7.97
N PHE A 211 1.22 -12.58 6.69
CA PHE A 211 -0.15 -12.47 6.18
C PHE A 211 -0.37 -13.34 4.93
N GLU A 212 -1.61 -13.41 4.47
CA GLU A 212 -1.92 -13.79 3.09
C GLU A 212 -1.24 -12.84 2.10
N ALA A 213 -0.86 -13.35 0.93
CA ALA A 213 -0.14 -12.62 -0.09
C ALA A 213 -0.87 -11.34 -0.55
N ARG A 214 -2.22 -11.37 -0.51
CA ARG A 214 -3.06 -10.20 -0.81
C ARG A 214 -2.79 -9.01 0.12
N HIS A 215 -2.53 -9.26 1.40
CA HIS A 215 -2.29 -8.22 2.40
C HIS A 215 -0.88 -7.64 2.25
N PHE A 216 0.11 -8.48 1.96
CA PHE A 216 1.45 -8.00 1.60
C PHE A 216 1.41 -7.09 0.38
N TYR A 217 0.68 -7.50 -0.65
CA TYR A 217 0.51 -6.72 -1.87
C TYR A 217 -0.19 -5.38 -1.61
N SER A 218 -1.36 -5.39 -0.96
CA SER A 218 -2.15 -4.18 -0.73
C SER A 218 -1.46 -3.20 0.21
N ALA A 219 -0.86 -3.67 1.31
CA ALA A 219 -0.13 -2.82 2.23
C ALA A 219 1.12 -2.20 1.58
N GLY A 220 1.83 -2.97 0.76
CA GLY A 220 2.95 -2.45 -0.02
C GLY A 220 2.53 -1.38 -1.02
N CYS A 221 1.41 -1.59 -1.73
CA CYS A 221 0.86 -0.59 -2.64
C CYS A 221 0.38 0.67 -1.90
N ALA A 222 -0.29 0.52 -0.75
CA ALA A 222 -0.74 1.63 0.08
C ALA A 222 0.46 2.47 0.57
N ARG A 223 1.55 1.81 0.96
CA ARG A 223 2.77 2.51 1.38
C ARG A 223 3.43 3.27 0.22
N LEU A 224 3.51 2.67 -0.97
CA LEU A 224 3.99 3.36 -2.17
C LEU A 224 3.10 4.55 -2.53
N LEU A 225 1.77 4.43 -2.40
CA LEU A 225 0.83 5.53 -2.62
C LEU A 225 1.12 6.71 -1.68
N ILE A 226 1.36 6.45 -0.38
CA ILE A 226 1.70 7.49 0.60
C ILE A 226 3.01 8.18 0.21
N VAL A 227 4.04 7.40 -0.16
CA VAL A 227 5.34 7.93 -0.60
C VAL A 227 5.17 8.86 -1.81
N LEU A 228 4.45 8.41 -2.85
CA LEU A 228 4.22 9.22 -4.04
C LEU A 228 3.35 10.45 -3.75
N SER A 229 2.35 10.34 -2.88
CA SER A 229 1.48 11.45 -2.50
C SER A 229 2.25 12.55 -1.78
N ASN A 230 3.09 12.17 -0.80
CA ASN A 230 3.96 13.11 -0.11
C ASN A 230 4.94 13.77 -1.08
N ARG A 231 5.55 12.98 -1.98
CA ARG A 231 6.46 13.51 -3.01
C ARG A 231 5.77 14.53 -3.91
N ILE A 232 4.56 14.24 -4.37
CA ILE A 232 3.77 15.17 -5.20
C ILE A 232 3.54 16.50 -4.47
N ALA A 233 3.24 16.45 -3.17
CA ALA A 233 3.05 17.66 -2.36
C ALA A 233 4.34 18.46 -2.16
N GLU A 234 5.49 17.78 -2.06
CA GLU A 234 6.82 18.40 -1.88
C GLU A 234 7.32 19.10 -3.16
N ILE A 235 7.11 18.49 -4.34
CA ILE A 235 7.70 18.98 -5.60
C ILE A 235 6.96 20.15 -6.25
N GLU A 236 5.91 20.70 -5.62
CA GLU A 236 5.17 21.83 -6.19
C GLU A 236 6.09 23.04 -6.48
N GLY A 237 7.12 23.24 -5.66
CA GLY A 237 8.15 24.26 -5.88
C GLY A 237 9.26 23.90 -6.88
N GLU A 238 9.30 22.65 -7.35
CA GLU A 238 10.34 22.12 -8.24
C GLU A 238 9.92 22.07 -9.71
N ARG A 239 8.71 22.56 -10.03
CA ARG A 239 8.18 22.51 -11.39
C ARG A 239 9.11 23.20 -12.38
N ARG A 240 9.53 22.46 -13.41
CA ARG A 240 10.40 22.95 -14.47
C ARG A 240 9.71 24.10 -15.22
N GLN A 241 10.49 25.16 -15.46
CA GLN A 241 10.08 26.26 -16.33
C GLN A 241 10.57 26.00 -17.76
N GLU A 242 9.85 26.55 -18.74
CA GLU A 242 10.34 26.58 -20.11
C GLU A 242 11.70 27.29 -20.17
N ARG A 243 12.58 26.82 -21.07
CA ARG A 243 13.86 27.48 -21.27
C ARG A 243 13.64 28.86 -21.90
N VAL A 244 13.95 29.90 -21.15
CA VAL A 244 13.98 31.28 -21.65
C VAL A 244 15.35 31.58 -22.25
N GLU A 245 15.36 32.03 -23.50
CA GLU A 245 16.58 32.38 -24.24
C GLU A 245 16.62 33.89 -24.44
N THR A 246 17.75 34.52 -24.11
CA THR A 246 17.88 36.00 -24.11
C THR A 246 18.03 36.59 -25.51
N LYS A 247 18.32 35.76 -26.52
CA LYS A 247 18.43 36.17 -27.92
C LYS A 247 17.32 35.54 -28.77
N PRO A 248 16.82 36.26 -29.79
CA PRO A 248 15.97 35.69 -30.83
C PRO A 248 16.65 34.46 -31.46
N LEU A 249 15.88 33.46 -31.90
CA LEU A 249 16.41 32.19 -32.43
C LEU A 249 17.47 32.38 -33.53
N GLN A 250 17.30 33.39 -34.39
CA GLN A 250 18.24 33.72 -35.47
C GLN A 250 19.61 34.24 -34.98
N GLN A 251 19.74 34.56 -33.70
CA GLN A 251 20.92 35.13 -33.05
C GLN A 251 21.43 34.27 -31.88
N ARG A 252 20.79 33.13 -31.61
CA ARG A 252 21.24 32.18 -30.56
C ARG A 252 22.56 31.53 -30.96
#